data_AF-A0A1J5E2W6-F1
#
_entry.id   AF-A0A1J5E2W6-F1
#
_cell.length_a   1.000
_cell.length_b   1.000
_cell.length_c   1.000
_cell.angle_alpha   90.00
_cell.angle_beta   90.00
_cell.angle_gamma   90.00
#
_symmetry.space_group_name_H-M   'P 1'
#
loop_
_entity.id
_entity.type
_entity.pdbx_description
1 polymer ?
#
loop_
_entity_poly.entity_id
_entity_poly.type
_entity_poly.pdbx_seq_one_letter_code
_entity_poly.pdbx_strand_id
1 'polypeptide(L)'
;MRPETQPPPNPRRRSLFALLGLALLLAAQSTACDNPKSKNTDTLETRGDSTQSADGDIDEDGLRACQAVTYGVDNQPHPDSSCIGNVGCRDFDPKHCECTCTTCFDELCLAVLCDTDYMDCWDVVSDEVSPPPPNILWVDNLTGSDAAASTGTELEPLASIGEAVARASSSWTSIHVVATSQDYDGVCVTTPRVTIVGEYGTPTVSGLVVCDGRNALFYSRADDVHFENFELDASSYAGQSARALIFSGLPEAPIHRNSARFIAAVGPGQGAAGRSLISSSLCYDCALEDSSSIGAEEHGIYWTNHQDGSIIRRNIVEDADGACLQLNSDPETYDGGVGIQDGVMSNALVEDNILRNCGTSNGGAALNLAGVKNSVFRNNVIYGSALTGGIANWDDGYSDWGDAGNFAFGCSGNTFVHNTVDCRGCDRHAFSMRNGSTDNTFVNNIVITSTHDAIAIDTESNSGHSIDTNLYLDGTDFEDTAGDWLKLAAWQALGFDTHAVSAQSVDAIFVDAANGDYHLKPGSPAIDAGTLAGVTHDIDQDSRPRGNGADIGADETF
;
A
#
# COMPACT_ATOMS: atom_id res chain seq x y z
N MET A 1 -16.93 -56.81 -14.41
CA MET A 1 -18.41 -56.75 -14.40
C MET A 1 -18.78 -55.48 -13.65
N ARG A 2 -19.44 -54.51 -14.30
CA ARG A 2 -19.78 -53.14 -13.82
C ARG A 2 -18.58 -52.23 -13.43
N PRO A 3 -18.44 -51.05 -14.05
CA PRO A 3 -17.63 -49.94 -13.51
C PRO A 3 -18.49 -49.08 -12.57
N GLU A 4 -17.86 -48.42 -11.59
CA GLU A 4 -18.50 -47.34 -10.85
C GLU A 4 -18.29 -46.00 -11.58
N THR A 5 -19.36 -45.21 -11.61
CA THR A 5 -19.47 -43.97 -12.39
C THR A 5 -19.10 -42.76 -11.55
N GLN A 6 -18.21 -41.90 -12.06
CA GLN A 6 -18.02 -40.57 -11.49
C GLN A 6 -19.31 -39.73 -11.62
N PRO A 7 -19.60 -38.84 -10.64
CA PRO A 7 -20.71 -37.90 -10.76
C PRO A 7 -20.42 -36.83 -11.83
N PRO A 8 -21.45 -36.27 -12.50
CA PRO A 8 -21.27 -35.26 -13.53
C PRO A 8 -20.83 -33.90 -12.95
N PRO A 9 -20.10 -33.07 -13.73
CA PRO A 9 -19.70 -31.73 -13.29
C PRO A 9 -20.92 -30.81 -13.12
N ASN A 10 -20.87 -29.98 -12.08
CA ASN A 10 -22.01 -29.18 -11.60
C ASN A 10 -22.21 -27.91 -12.48
N PRO A 11 -23.30 -27.77 -13.24
CA PRO A 11 -23.43 -26.72 -14.25
C PRO A 11 -23.99 -25.41 -13.64
N ARG A 12 -23.25 -24.78 -12.72
CA ARG A 12 -23.56 -23.46 -12.13
C ARG A 12 -22.31 -22.61 -11.86
N ARG A 13 -21.55 -22.29 -12.91
CA ARG A 13 -20.48 -21.25 -12.91
C ARG A 13 -20.54 -20.35 -14.17
N ARG A 14 -21.75 -19.99 -14.64
CA ARG A 14 -21.95 -19.13 -15.84
C ARG A 14 -23.17 -18.21 -15.74
N SER A 15 -23.27 -17.41 -14.67
CA SER A 15 -24.26 -16.31 -14.56
C SER A 15 -24.03 -15.45 -13.30
N LEU A 16 -22.83 -14.86 -13.14
CA LEU A 16 -22.57 -13.87 -12.08
C LEU A 16 -21.64 -12.72 -12.53
N PHE A 17 -21.56 -12.47 -13.84
CA PHE A 17 -20.64 -11.50 -14.48
C PHE A 17 -21.38 -10.30 -15.12
N ALA A 18 -22.54 -9.91 -14.57
CA ALA A 18 -23.42 -8.94 -15.23
C ALA A 18 -24.16 -7.97 -14.28
N LEU A 19 -23.69 -7.77 -13.04
CA LEU A 19 -24.41 -6.94 -12.06
C LEU A 19 -23.56 -6.07 -11.11
N LEU A 20 -22.22 -6.06 -11.21
CA LEU A 20 -21.38 -5.09 -10.49
C LEU A 20 -20.98 -3.84 -11.32
N GLY A 21 -21.18 -3.85 -12.64
CA GLY A 21 -20.75 -2.76 -13.53
C GLY A 21 -21.70 -1.55 -13.64
N LEU A 22 -22.59 -1.30 -12.67
CA LEU A 22 -23.62 -0.25 -12.79
C LEU A 22 -24.01 0.44 -11.47
N ALA A 23 -23.02 0.91 -10.71
CA ALA A 23 -23.25 1.67 -9.47
C ALA A 23 -22.28 2.86 -9.27
N LEU A 24 -21.79 3.50 -10.34
CA LEU A 24 -20.84 4.62 -10.22
C LEU A 24 -20.99 5.70 -11.31
N LEU A 25 -22.23 6.07 -11.63
CA LEU A 25 -22.56 7.22 -12.50
C LEU A 25 -23.98 7.73 -12.23
N LEU A 26 -24.14 8.74 -11.34
CA LEU A 26 -25.20 9.77 -11.34
C LEU A 26 -25.22 10.63 -10.05
N ALA A 27 -24.42 11.70 -9.97
CA ALA A 27 -24.66 12.81 -9.03
C ALA A 27 -23.91 14.13 -9.39
N ALA A 28 -23.93 14.56 -10.65
CA ALA A 28 -23.44 15.89 -11.04
C ALA A 28 -24.57 16.72 -11.69
N GLN A 29 -25.29 17.52 -10.90
CA GLN A 29 -26.14 18.59 -11.40
C GLN A 29 -25.93 19.88 -10.60
N SER A 30 -25.41 20.88 -11.30
CA SER A 30 -25.22 22.25 -10.84
C SER A 30 -26.54 22.99 -10.62
N THR A 31 -26.62 23.80 -9.57
CA THR A 31 -27.46 25.01 -9.57
C THR A 31 -26.66 26.20 -9.05
N ALA A 32 -26.78 27.33 -9.74
CA ALA A 32 -25.94 28.51 -9.52
C ALA A 32 -26.51 29.49 -8.49
N CYS A 33 -25.69 30.49 -8.18
CA CYS A 33 -25.91 31.66 -7.34
C CYS A 33 -27.36 32.17 -7.20
N ASP A 34 -27.69 32.63 -5.99
CA ASP A 34 -28.22 33.99 -5.83
C ASP A 34 -27.92 34.57 -4.44
N ASN A 35 -27.68 35.88 -4.36
CA ASN A 35 -27.33 36.61 -3.13
C ASN A 35 -27.89 38.03 -3.18
N PRO A 36 -28.66 38.47 -2.15
CA PRO A 36 -28.75 39.90 -1.87
C PRO A 36 -28.54 40.31 -0.40
N LYS A 37 -27.65 41.30 -0.25
CA LYS A 37 -27.25 42.06 0.95
C LYS A 37 -28.40 42.80 1.67
N SER A 38 -28.34 42.85 3.01
CA SER A 38 -28.58 44.06 3.86
C SER A 38 -28.23 43.76 5.32
N LYS A 39 -27.25 44.39 5.98
CA LYS A 39 -27.11 45.77 6.52
C LYS A 39 -27.78 46.05 7.89
N ASN A 40 -26.99 46.69 8.77
CA ASN A 40 -27.33 47.43 10.01
C ASN A 40 -27.70 46.60 11.29
N THR A 41 -27.36 46.98 12.54
CA THR A 41 -26.49 48.06 13.10
C THR A 41 -26.20 47.81 14.61
N ASP A 42 -25.03 48.26 15.08
CA ASP A 42 -24.69 48.82 16.42
C ASP A 42 -25.19 48.19 17.74
N THR A 43 -24.27 47.74 18.61
CA THR A 43 -23.78 48.48 19.81
C THR A 43 -22.95 47.62 20.78
N LEU A 44 -21.62 47.87 20.76
CA LEU A 44 -20.77 48.29 21.89
C LEU A 44 -21.11 47.90 23.36
N GLU A 45 -20.18 47.16 23.99
CA GLU A 45 -19.55 47.58 25.25
C GLU A 45 -18.13 46.99 25.38
N THR A 46 -17.21 47.66 26.11
CA THR A 46 -15.74 47.47 26.00
C THR A 46 -15.01 47.26 27.34
N ARG A 47 -13.89 46.52 27.28
CA ARG A 47 -12.68 46.47 28.15
C ARG A 47 -11.73 45.48 27.46
N GLY A 48 -10.60 45.86 26.85
CA GLY A 48 -9.42 46.56 27.41
C GLY A 48 -8.53 45.53 28.12
N ASP A 49 -7.24 45.33 27.84
CA ASP A 49 -6.28 45.96 26.91
C ASP A 49 -5.07 45.00 26.74
N SER A 50 -4.16 45.09 25.75
CA SER A 50 -3.93 46.04 24.64
C SER A 50 -3.05 45.39 23.55
N THR A 51 -3.15 45.81 22.28
CA THR A 51 -2.22 45.47 21.18
C THR A 51 -1.76 46.73 20.45
N GLN A 52 -0.45 46.94 20.25
CA GLN A 52 0.03 48.03 19.39
C GLN A 52 -0.09 47.62 17.92
N SER A 53 -0.88 48.38 17.16
CA SER A 53 -0.92 48.30 15.69
C SER A 53 0.31 48.99 15.10
N ALA A 54 0.93 48.36 14.10
CA ALA A 54 1.64 49.08 13.07
C ALA A 54 0.65 49.31 11.93
N ASP A 55 0.15 50.54 11.80
CA ASP A 55 -0.64 50.94 10.64
C ASP A 55 0.28 51.01 9.41
N GLY A 56 -0.08 50.30 8.35
CA GLY A 56 0.53 50.41 7.03
C GLY A 56 -0.50 50.96 6.06
N ASP A 57 -0.16 52.07 5.39
CA ASP A 57 -1.04 52.73 4.43
C ASP A 57 -1.41 51.81 3.26
N ILE A 58 -2.65 51.95 2.78
CA ILE A 58 -3.20 51.22 1.64
C ILE A 58 -3.13 52.13 0.42
N ASP A 59 -2.27 51.81 -0.55
CA ASP A 59 -2.28 52.47 -1.86
C ASP A 59 -3.39 51.86 -2.77
N GLU A 60 -3.86 52.61 -3.77
CA GLU A 60 -5.14 52.34 -4.46
C GLU A 60 -5.25 51.00 -5.24
N ASP A 61 -4.16 50.24 -5.39
CA ASP A 61 -4.14 48.90 -6.01
C ASP A 61 -4.14 47.72 -5.00
N GLY A 62 -4.26 47.98 -3.68
CA GLY A 62 -4.67 46.97 -2.69
C GLY A 62 -3.61 45.95 -2.23
N LEU A 63 -2.33 46.13 -2.58
CA LEU A 63 -1.22 45.27 -2.13
C LEU A 63 -0.76 45.62 -0.70
N ARG A 64 -0.63 44.60 0.17
CA ARG A 64 0.04 44.76 1.48
C ARG A 64 1.55 44.59 1.33
N ALA A 65 2.33 45.55 1.81
CA ALA A 65 3.78 45.41 1.91
C ALA A 65 4.17 44.66 3.20
N CYS A 66 4.65 43.42 3.07
CA CYS A 66 5.30 42.70 4.17
C CYS A 66 6.77 43.13 4.28
N GLN A 67 7.12 43.87 5.33
CA GLN A 67 8.53 44.08 5.70
C GLN A 67 9.05 42.89 6.51
N ALA A 68 9.75 41.97 5.84
CA ALA A 68 10.57 40.96 6.51
C ALA A 68 11.97 41.53 6.81
N VAL A 69 12.46 41.32 8.03
CA VAL A 69 13.86 41.60 8.41
C VAL A 69 14.57 40.27 8.59
N THR A 70 15.47 39.94 7.68
CA THR A 70 16.30 38.72 7.75
C THR A 70 17.50 38.91 8.67
N TYR A 71 17.75 37.93 9.54
CA TYR A 71 18.96 37.82 10.35
C TYR A 71 19.90 36.79 9.74
N GLY A 72 21.20 37.11 9.66
CA GLY A 72 22.24 36.15 9.26
C GLY A 72 22.55 35.12 10.35
N VAL A 73 23.30 34.07 10.00
CA VAL A 73 23.70 32.96 10.91
C VAL A 73 24.60 33.42 12.08
N ASP A 74 25.10 34.65 12.01
CA ASP A 74 25.90 35.38 12.99
C ASP A 74 25.13 36.52 13.70
N ASN A 75 23.83 36.63 13.43
CA ASN A 75 22.86 37.47 14.15
C ASN A 75 23.16 38.98 14.09
N GLN A 76 23.64 39.49 12.93
CA GLN A 76 23.78 40.92 12.62
C GLN A 76 23.01 41.30 11.33
N PRO A 77 22.45 42.51 11.22
CA PRO A 77 21.73 42.96 10.03
C PRO A 77 22.68 43.40 8.91
N HIS A 78 22.49 42.89 7.70
CA HIS A 78 23.22 43.32 6.49
C HIS A 78 22.41 44.34 5.66
N PRO A 79 23.04 45.34 4.98
CA PRO A 79 22.29 46.47 4.41
C PRO A 79 21.64 46.24 3.04
N ASP A 80 22.05 45.19 2.30
CA ASP A 80 21.84 45.10 0.85
C ASP A 80 20.93 43.91 0.43
N SER A 81 19.81 43.71 1.12
CA SER A 81 18.74 42.80 0.69
C SER A 81 17.48 43.58 0.28
N SER A 82 17.24 43.71 -1.02
CA SER A 82 16.03 44.31 -1.58
C SER A 82 15.14 43.24 -2.22
N CYS A 83 14.02 42.90 -1.57
CA CYS A 83 13.02 42.03 -2.19
C CYS A 83 12.24 42.81 -3.27
N ILE A 84 12.22 42.28 -4.49
CA ILE A 84 11.40 42.78 -5.60
C ILE A 84 10.72 41.58 -6.25
N GLY A 85 9.42 41.42 -6.06
CA GLY A 85 8.62 40.32 -6.62
C GLY A 85 7.14 40.71 -6.70
N ASN A 86 6.46 40.29 -7.76
CA ASN A 86 5.03 40.52 -7.94
C ASN A 86 4.22 39.43 -7.23
N VAL A 87 3.20 39.82 -6.46
CA VAL A 87 2.25 38.87 -5.84
C VAL A 87 1.22 38.45 -6.88
N GLY A 88 1.14 37.15 -7.17
CA GLY A 88 0.13 36.55 -8.05
C GLY A 88 -0.96 35.82 -7.26
N CYS A 89 -1.96 36.53 -6.76
CA CYS A 89 -3.10 35.88 -6.10
C CYS A 89 -3.95 35.10 -7.14
N ARG A 90 -4.27 33.83 -6.88
CA ARG A 90 -5.36 33.14 -7.61
C ARG A 90 -6.70 33.50 -6.96
N ASP A 91 -7.66 33.95 -7.77
CA ASP A 91 -8.89 34.69 -7.37
C ASP A 91 -9.92 33.97 -6.46
N PHE A 92 -9.61 32.85 -5.80
CA PHE A 92 -10.61 32.10 -5.03
C PHE A 92 -10.22 31.56 -3.63
N ASP A 93 -9.04 31.87 -3.09
CA ASP A 93 -8.75 31.62 -1.66
C ASP A 93 -7.88 32.72 -1.02
N PRO A 94 -8.40 33.49 -0.04
CA PRO A 94 -7.64 34.54 0.65
C PRO A 94 -6.68 34.03 1.73
N LYS A 95 -6.45 32.71 1.87
CA LYS A 95 -5.47 32.15 2.82
C LYS A 95 -4.09 31.84 2.23
N HIS A 96 -3.98 31.69 0.90
CA HIS A 96 -2.72 31.29 0.25
C HIS A 96 -2.10 32.46 -0.51
N CYS A 97 -1.03 33.04 0.04
CA CYS A 97 -0.23 34.09 -0.60
C CYS A 97 1.20 33.59 -0.84
N GLU A 98 1.51 33.20 -2.08
CA GLU A 98 2.88 32.86 -2.47
C GLU A 98 3.78 34.11 -2.44
N CYS A 99 4.89 34.03 -1.69
CA CYS A 99 5.93 35.06 -1.66
C CYS A 99 7.24 34.49 -2.21
N THR A 100 7.69 35.01 -3.36
CA THR A 100 8.99 34.65 -3.95
C THR A 100 10.07 35.63 -3.49
N CYS A 101 11.09 35.13 -2.79
CA CYS A 101 12.31 35.87 -2.49
C CYS A 101 13.45 35.42 -3.40
N THR A 102 14.12 36.38 -4.04
CA THR A 102 15.25 36.12 -4.94
C THR A 102 16.53 36.72 -4.38
N THR A 103 17.56 35.90 -4.21
CA THR A 103 18.93 36.36 -3.95
C THR A 103 19.87 35.79 -5.00
N CYS A 104 20.76 36.63 -5.55
CA CYS A 104 21.67 36.28 -6.63
C CYS A 104 23.13 36.36 -6.17
N PHE A 105 23.89 35.30 -6.40
CA PHE A 105 25.36 35.29 -6.33
C PHE A 105 25.89 34.50 -7.53
N ASP A 106 26.89 35.06 -8.22
CA ASP A 106 27.66 34.47 -9.33
C ASP A 106 26.88 33.48 -10.23
N GLU A 107 25.96 34.05 -11.02
CA GLU A 107 25.16 33.40 -12.07
C GLU A 107 24.14 32.33 -11.63
N LEU A 108 23.99 32.04 -10.33
CA LEU A 108 22.84 31.28 -9.81
C LEU A 108 21.74 32.21 -9.26
N CYS A 109 20.48 31.95 -9.64
CA CYS A 109 19.30 32.55 -9.02
C CYS A 109 18.58 31.50 -8.18
N LEU A 110 18.57 31.68 -6.86
CA LEU A 110 17.77 30.83 -5.96
C LEU A 110 16.38 31.48 -5.81
N ALA A 111 15.32 30.73 -6.11
CA ALA A 111 13.95 31.11 -5.84
C ALA A 111 13.43 30.25 -4.67
N VAL A 112 13.24 30.86 -3.51
CA VAL A 112 12.66 30.17 -2.36
C VAL A 112 11.15 30.37 -2.38
N LEU A 113 10.40 29.28 -2.50
CA LEU A 113 8.97 29.22 -2.23
C LEU A 113 8.79 28.89 -0.75
N CYS A 114 8.01 29.69 -0.03
CA CYS A 114 7.61 29.42 1.35
C CYS A 114 6.08 29.26 1.38
N ASP A 115 5.60 28.09 1.80
CA ASP A 115 4.25 27.95 2.31
C ASP A 115 4.22 28.47 3.77
N THR A 116 3.11 29.07 4.19
CA THR A 116 3.00 29.71 5.52
C THR A 116 2.59 28.75 6.63
N ASP A 117 2.10 27.56 6.30
CA ASP A 117 1.63 26.56 7.29
C ASP A 117 2.64 25.41 7.55
N TYR A 118 3.67 25.24 6.72
CA TYR A 118 4.76 24.26 6.92
C TYR A 118 6.14 24.89 6.67
N MET A 119 7.02 24.90 7.69
CA MET A 119 8.40 25.42 7.59
C MET A 119 9.40 24.41 6.99
N ASP A 120 9.09 23.85 5.82
CA ASP A 120 10.04 23.05 5.04
C ASP A 120 10.47 23.81 3.77
N CYS A 121 11.72 24.29 3.76
CA CYS A 121 12.32 24.91 2.59
C CYS A 121 12.99 23.85 1.71
N TRP A 122 12.46 23.61 0.51
CA TRP A 122 13.09 22.72 -0.48
C TRP A 122 13.95 23.52 -1.47
N ASP A 123 15.16 23.02 -1.78
CA ASP A 123 16.01 23.57 -2.85
C ASP A 123 15.41 23.24 -4.22
N VAL A 124 14.70 24.19 -4.83
CA VAL A 124 14.21 24.05 -6.21
C VAL A 124 15.32 24.44 -7.19
N VAL A 125 16.11 23.45 -7.60
CA VAL A 125 17.02 23.59 -8.76
C VAL A 125 16.18 23.51 -10.04
N SER A 126 15.70 24.66 -10.52
CA SER A 126 14.82 24.74 -11.69
C SER A 126 15.55 24.62 -13.03
N ASP A 127 16.08 23.42 -13.32
CA ASP A 127 16.54 23.01 -14.67
C ASP A 127 15.49 22.09 -15.35
N GLU A 128 14.20 22.37 -15.11
CA GLU A 128 13.04 21.76 -15.77
C GLU A 128 12.97 22.17 -17.26
N VAL A 129 13.89 21.63 -18.06
CA VAL A 129 13.62 21.39 -19.48
C VAL A 129 12.50 20.37 -19.52
N SER A 130 11.26 20.83 -19.72
CA SER A 130 10.06 20.00 -19.87
C SER A 130 10.43 18.73 -20.65
N PRO A 131 10.25 17.53 -20.07
CA PRO A 131 10.67 16.30 -20.72
C PRO A 131 9.99 16.21 -22.09
N PRO A 132 10.68 15.68 -23.13
CA PRO A 132 10.04 15.46 -24.41
C PRO A 132 8.77 14.61 -24.18
N PRO A 133 7.66 14.93 -24.87
CA PRO A 133 6.42 14.18 -24.68
C PRO A 133 6.70 12.68 -24.89
N PRO A 134 6.10 11.81 -24.05
CA PRO A 134 6.41 10.38 -24.09
C PRO A 134 6.17 9.82 -25.49
N ASN A 135 6.98 8.84 -25.86
CA ASN A 135 6.73 8.07 -27.07
C ASN A 135 5.44 7.26 -26.86
N ILE A 136 4.36 7.60 -27.57
CA ILE A 136 3.06 6.93 -27.42
C ILE A 136 2.94 5.86 -28.50
N LEU A 137 2.79 4.61 -28.07
CA LEU A 137 2.54 3.45 -28.92
C LEU A 137 1.18 2.84 -28.59
N TRP A 138 0.47 2.35 -29.60
CA TRP A 138 -0.83 1.69 -29.48
C TRP A 138 -0.75 0.24 -29.94
N VAL A 139 -1.49 -0.65 -29.28
CA VAL A 139 -1.52 -2.09 -29.54
C VAL A 139 -2.97 -2.58 -29.64
N ASP A 140 -3.29 -3.27 -30.72
CA ASP A 140 -4.57 -3.94 -30.98
C ASP A 140 -4.29 -5.26 -31.71
N ASN A 141 -4.49 -6.40 -31.04
CA ASN A 141 -4.23 -7.73 -31.61
C ASN A 141 -5.23 -8.19 -32.69
N LEU A 142 -6.31 -7.44 -32.94
CA LEU A 142 -7.28 -7.70 -34.01
C LEU A 142 -7.03 -6.87 -35.27
N THR A 143 -6.56 -5.63 -35.12
CA THR A 143 -6.43 -4.68 -36.24
C THR A 143 -5.00 -4.22 -36.53
N GLY A 144 -4.08 -4.40 -35.58
CA GLY A 144 -2.70 -3.92 -35.67
C GLY A 144 -1.76 -4.76 -36.53
N SER A 145 -0.52 -4.29 -36.67
CA SER A 145 0.52 -4.92 -37.47
C SER A 145 1.92 -4.68 -36.88
N ASP A 146 2.68 -5.74 -36.63
CA ASP A 146 4.07 -5.68 -36.18
C ASP A 146 5.09 -5.50 -37.32
N ALA A 147 4.63 -5.13 -38.53
CA ALA A 147 5.54 -4.80 -39.62
C ALA A 147 6.44 -3.61 -39.25
N ALA A 148 7.71 -3.64 -39.67
CA ALA A 148 8.66 -2.55 -39.45
C ALA A 148 8.27 -1.19 -40.10
N ALA A 149 7.23 -1.17 -40.92
CA ALA A 149 6.67 0.03 -41.52
C ALA A 149 5.48 0.63 -40.73
N SER A 150 4.83 -0.14 -39.86
CA SER A 150 3.70 0.33 -39.04
C SER A 150 4.17 1.45 -38.12
N THR A 151 3.40 2.54 -37.99
CA THR A 151 3.77 3.65 -37.11
C THR A 151 3.52 3.38 -35.61
N GLY A 152 2.62 2.44 -35.27
CA GLY A 152 2.24 2.18 -33.88
C GLY A 152 1.38 3.30 -33.27
N THR A 153 0.70 4.08 -34.11
CA THR A 153 -0.24 5.12 -33.67
C THR A 153 -1.63 4.52 -33.44
N GLU A 154 -2.55 5.22 -32.77
CA GLU A 154 -3.93 4.73 -32.52
C GLU A 154 -4.66 4.33 -33.82
N LEU A 155 -4.37 4.98 -34.95
CA LEU A 155 -4.95 4.68 -36.26
C LEU A 155 -4.20 3.61 -37.05
N GLU A 156 -2.99 3.23 -36.62
CA GLU A 156 -2.16 2.18 -37.21
C GLU A 156 -1.39 1.45 -36.08
N PRO A 157 -2.11 0.71 -35.21
CA PRO A 157 -1.53 0.11 -34.02
C PRO A 157 -0.61 -1.07 -34.36
N LEU A 158 0.19 -1.45 -33.37
CA LEU A 158 0.97 -2.68 -33.37
C LEU A 158 0.04 -3.86 -33.02
N ALA A 159 0.42 -5.08 -33.41
CA ALA A 159 -0.35 -6.27 -33.09
C ALA A 159 0.00 -6.86 -31.72
N SER A 160 1.24 -6.69 -31.25
CA SER A 160 1.71 -7.26 -29.97
C SER A 160 2.32 -6.25 -29.00
N ILE A 161 2.17 -6.53 -27.70
CA ILE A 161 2.81 -5.77 -26.61
C ILE A 161 4.34 -5.91 -26.70
N GLY A 162 4.84 -7.09 -27.10
CA GLY A 162 6.26 -7.37 -27.30
C GLY A 162 6.92 -6.47 -28.35
N GLU A 163 6.28 -6.26 -29.50
CA GLU A 163 6.79 -5.34 -30.53
C GLU A 163 6.75 -3.87 -30.06
N ALA A 164 5.72 -3.48 -29.29
CA ALA A 164 5.66 -2.14 -28.69
C ALA A 164 6.81 -1.89 -27.71
N VAL A 165 7.11 -2.86 -26.83
CA VAL A 165 8.24 -2.80 -25.90
C VAL A 165 9.59 -2.83 -26.64
N ALA A 166 9.71 -3.59 -27.73
CA ALA A 166 10.91 -3.59 -28.58
C ALA A 166 11.17 -2.24 -29.28
N ARG A 167 10.13 -1.40 -29.42
CA ARG A 167 10.21 -0.02 -29.94
C ARG A 167 10.31 1.04 -28.84
N ALA A 168 10.25 0.66 -27.57
CA ALA A 168 10.50 1.57 -26.47
C ALA A 168 11.95 2.08 -26.49
N SER A 169 12.12 3.32 -26.05
CA SER A 169 13.42 4.00 -26.00
C SER A 169 13.81 4.32 -24.55
N SER A 170 14.98 4.90 -24.32
CA SER A 170 15.39 5.36 -22.98
C SER A 170 14.72 6.67 -22.51
N SER A 171 13.95 7.32 -23.40
CA SER A 171 12.93 8.31 -23.02
C SER A 171 11.60 7.61 -22.73
N TRP A 172 10.79 8.22 -21.85
CA TRP A 172 9.52 7.64 -21.41
C TRP A 172 8.66 7.18 -22.59
N THR A 173 8.19 5.94 -22.53
CA THR A 173 7.33 5.33 -23.54
C THR A 173 6.02 4.88 -22.88
N SER A 174 4.88 5.32 -23.42
CA SER A 174 3.54 4.90 -22.99
C SER A 174 2.96 3.96 -24.04
N ILE A 175 2.60 2.75 -23.62
CA ILE A 175 2.06 1.69 -24.48
C ILE A 175 0.60 1.45 -24.11
N HIS A 176 -0.30 1.85 -25.00
CA HIS A 176 -1.74 1.79 -24.82
C HIS A 176 -2.28 0.51 -25.50
N VAL A 177 -2.79 -0.43 -24.72
CA VAL A 177 -3.21 -1.76 -25.18
C VAL A 177 -4.73 -1.83 -25.18
N VAL A 178 -5.34 -1.98 -26.36
CA VAL A 178 -6.80 -2.02 -26.51
C VAL A 178 -7.36 -3.34 -26.00
N ALA A 179 -8.39 -3.29 -25.16
CA ALA A 179 -9.15 -4.48 -24.76
C ALA A 179 -9.93 -5.04 -25.96
N THR A 180 -9.68 -6.30 -26.33
CA THR A 180 -10.33 -6.96 -27.49
C THR A 180 -11.02 -8.27 -27.08
N SER A 181 -11.54 -9.00 -28.07
CA SER A 181 -12.10 -10.35 -27.86
C SER A 181 -11.06 -11.47 -27.94
N GLN A 182 -9.77 -11.15 -27.96
CA GLN A 182 -8.66 -12.10 -27.96
C GLN A 182 -7.63 -11.68 -26.91
N ASP A 183 -7.10 -12.65 -26.20
CA ASP A 183 -6.09 -12.42 -25.17
C ASP A 183 -4.74 -12.03 -25.83
N TYR A 184 -3.91 -11.33 -25.07
CA TYR A 184 -2.55 -10.98 -25.48
C TYR A 184 -1.53 -12.02 -25.01
N ASP A 185 -0.44 -12.15 -25.77
CA ASP A 185 0.81 -12.71 -25.27
C ASP A 185 1.46 -11.72 -24.27
N GLY A 186 2.13 -12.29 -23.27
CA GLY A 186 2.88 -11.58 -22.25
C GLY A 186 4.12 -10.86 -22.78
N VAL A 187 4.84 -10.19 -21.88
CA VAL A 187 5.99 -9.36 -22.25
C VAL A 187 7.11 -9.34 -21.21
N CYS A 188 8.35 -9.35 -21.71
CA CYS A 188 9.56 -9.09 -20.93
C CYS A 188 10.01 -7.64 -21.14
N VAL A 189 9.90 -6.79 -20.12
CA VAL A 189 10.36 -5.39 -20.16
C VAL A 189 11.77 -5.30 -19.59
N THR A 190 12.74 -4.99 -20.45
CA THR A 190 14.16 -4.77 -20.09
C THR A 190 14.64 -3.35 -20.41
N THR A 191 13.72 -2.47 -20.81
CA THR A 191 13.96 -1.05 -21.11
C THR A 191 13.29 -0.23 -20.00
N PRO A 192 13.98 0.72 -19.37
CA PRO A 192 13.39 1.52 -18.29
C PRO A 192 12.41 2.57 -18.83
N ARG A 193 11.59 3.15 -17.95
CA ARG A 193 10.64 4.24 -18.26
C ARG A 193 9.57 3.82 -19.26
N VAL A 194 8.92 2.71 -18.96
CA VAL A 194 7.87 2.11 -19.80
C VAL A 194 6.59 1.98 -18.99
N THR A 195 5.57 2.74 -19.37
CA THR A 195 4.19 2.52 -18.90
C THR A 195 3.47 1.65 -19.92
N ILE A 196 2.81 0.59 -19.46
CA ILE A 196 1.87 -0.20 -20.26
C ILE A 196 0.51 -0.11 -19.59
N VAL A 197 -0.49 0.39 -20.32
CA VAL A 197 -1.85 0.67 -19.82
C VAL A 197 -2.90 0.01 -20.69
N GLY A 198 -3.88 -0.65 -20.07
CA GLY A 198 -5.06 -1.19 -20.73
C GLY A 198 -6.09 -0.10 -21.03
N GLU A 199 -6.59 -0.08 -22.27
CA GLU A 199 -7.51 0.92 -22.80
C GLU A 199 -8.82 0.29 -23.30
N TYR A 200 -9.88 1.11 -23.33
CA TYR A 200 -11.21 0.75 -23.85
C TYR A 200 -11.87 -0.48 -23.18
N GLY A 201 -11.41 -0.83 -21.99
CA GLY A 201 -11.81 -1.99 -21.19
C GLY A 201 -10.62 -2.43 -20.34
N THR A 202 -10.60 -3.69 -19.94
CA THR A 202 -9.45 -4.33 -19.28
C THR A 202 -8.97 -5.44 -20.22
N PRO A 203 -7.79 -5.32 -20.86
CA PRO A 203 -7.26 -6.38 -21.73
C PRO A 203 -6.85 -7.59 -20.90
N THR A 204 -7.18 -8.79 -21.39
CA THR A 204 -6.69 -10.05 -20.81
C THR A 204 -5.36 -10.44 -21.45
N VAL A 205 -4.38 -10.80 -20.62
CA VAL A 205 -3.12 -11.41 -21.01
C VAL A 205 -3.13 -12.83 -20.47
N SER A 206 -3.02 -13.82 -21.36
CA SER A 206 -2.98 -15.24 -20.99
C SER A 206 -1.87 -16.00 -21.70
N GLY A 207 -1.27 -15.45 -22.76
CA GLY A 207 -0.14 -16.07 -23.46
C GLY A 207 1.15 -15.97 -22.65
N LEU A 208 1.65 -17.11 -22.18
CA LEU A 208 2.86 -17.19 -21.34
C LEU A 208 4.15 -16.88 -22.11
N VAL A 209 5.00 -16.02 -21.54
CA VAL A 209 6.38 -15.77 -22.00
C VAL A 209 7.42 -16.30 -21.03
N VAL A 210 8.64 -16.50 -21.52
CA VAL A 210 9.79 -16.94 -20.71
C VAL A 210 10.81 -15.81 -20.62
N CYS A 211 10.87 -15.16 -19.46
CA CYS A 211 11.77 -14.04 -19.19
C CYS A 211 12.83 -14.47 -18.17
N ASP A 212 14.11 -14.43 -18.56
CA ASP A 212 15.25 -14.93 -17.76
C ASP A 212 15.01 -16.33 -17.15
N GLY A 213 14.45 -17.23 -17.97
CA GLY A 213 14.16 -18.62 -17.57
C GLY A 213 12.92 -18.79 -16.67
N ARG A 214 12.16 -17.73 -16.39
CA ARG A 214 10.92 -17.77 -15.60
C ARG A 214 9.70 -17.60 -16.48
N ASN A 215 8.67 -18.39 -16.18
CA ASN A 215 7.35 -18.33 -16.81
C ASN A 215 6.58 -17.13 -16.25
N ALA A 216 6.23 -16.18 -17.09
CA ALA A 216 5.51 -14.96 -16.69
C ALA A 216 4.47 -14.53 -17.74
N LEU A 217 3.45 -13.77 -17.31
CA LEU A 217 2.64 -12.96 -18.21
C LEU A 217 3.30 -11.58 -18.36
N PHE A 218 3.42 -10.82 -17.26
CA PHE A 218 4.21 -9.58 -17.23
C PHE A 218 5.50 -9.72 -16.41
N TYR A 219 6.58 -9.17 -16.95
CA TYR A 219 7.91 -9.22 -16.34
C TYR A 219 8.66 -7.89 -16.53
N SER A 220 9.33 -7.40 -15.49
CA SER A 220 10.28 -6.30 -15.57
C SER A 220 11.64 -6.63 -14.98
N ARG A 221 12.69 -6.20 -15.70
CA ARG A 221 14.09 -6.11 -15.27
C ARG A 221 14.68 -4.73 -15.63
N ALA A 222 13.89 -3.68 -15.43
CA ALA A 222 14.34 -2.30 -15.58
C ALA A 222 13.67 -1.40 -14.52
N ASP A 223 14.20 -0.18 -14.34
CA ASP A 223 13.62 0.87 -13.49
C ASP A 223 12.44 1.58 -14.18
N ASP A 224 11.58 2.22 -13.38
CA ASP A 224 10.48 3.07 -13.87
C ASP A 224 9.54 2.32 -14.86
N VAL A 225 9.20 1.07 -14.57
CA VAL A 225 8.27 0.24 -15.35
C VAL A 225 6.93 0.11 -14.64
N HIS A 226 5.86 0.48 -15.34
CA HIS A 226 4.52 0.60 -14.79
C HIS A 226 3.50 -0.22 -15.59
N PHE A 227 2.68 -1.03 -14.91
CA PHE A 227 1.61 -1.82 -15.53
C PHE A 227 0.24 -1.41 -14.96
N GLU A 228 -0.71 -1.04 -15.82
CA GLU A 228 -2.00 -0.48 -15.38
C GLU A 228 -3.21 -1.12 -16.09
N ASN A 229 -4.23 -1.53 -15.34
CA ASN A 229 -5.54 -2.00 -15.87
C ASN A 229 -5.43 -3.23 -16.80
N PHE A 230 -5.05 -4.39 -16.25
CA PHE A 230 -4.99 -5.67 -16.98
C PHE A 230 -5.56 -6.84 -16.17
N GLU A 231 -6.17 -7.79 -16.88
CA GLU A 231 -6.42 -9.13 -16.36
C GLU A 231 -5.25 -10.02 -16.77
N LEU A 232 -4.60 -10.67 -15.81
CA LEU A 232 -3.44 -11.55 -16.03
C LEU A 232 -3.87 -12.98 -15.66
N ASP A 233 -4.40 -13.71 -16.64
CA ASP A 233 -4.95 -15.06 -16.43
C ASP A 233 -3.87 -16.13 -16.59
N ALA A 234 -3.31 -16.55 -15.45
CA ALA A 234 -2.39 -17.66 -15.34
C ALA A 234 -3.08 -19.00 -15.01
N SER A 235 -4.42 -19.06 -14.98
CA SER A 235 -5.18 -20.23 -14.47
C SER A 235 -4.94 -21.53 -15.24
N SER A 236 -4.52 -21.44 -16.51
CA SER A 236 -4.20 -22.59 -17.34
C SER A 236 -2.83 -23.24 -17.05
N TYR A 237 -2.04 -22.68 -16.14
CA TYR A 237 -0.62 -23.04 -15.93
C TYR A 237 -0.32 -23.80 -14.62
N ALA A 238 -1.28 -24.55 -14.10
CA ALA A 238 -1.13 -25.39 -12.90
C ALA A 238 0.18 -26.21 -12.87
N GLY A 239 0.95 -26.08 -11.80
CA GLY A 239 2.23 -26.76 -11.55
C GLY A 239 3.40 -26.29 -12.43
N GLN A 240 3.23 -25.25 -13.27
CA GLN A 240 4.25 -24.80 -14.22
C GLN A 240 5.11 -23.64 -13.70
N SER A 241 4.97 -23.26 -12.42
CA SER A 241 5.68 -22.12 -11.81
C SER A 241 5.47 -20.80 -12.57
N ALA A 242 4.32 -20.65 -13.23
CA ALA A 242 3.96 -19.42 -13.93
C ALA A 242 3.54 -18.35 -12.92
N ARG A 243 3.95 -17.10 -13.18
CA ARG A 243 3.53 -15.93 -12.41
C ARG A 243 2.76 -14.97 -13.31
N ALA A 244 1.75 -14.31 -12.75
CA ALA A 244 1.05 -13.24 -13.45
C ALA A 244 1.98 -12.03 -13.64
N LEU A 245 2.64 -11.59 -12.57
CA LEU A 245 3.52 -10.43 -12.59
C LEU A 245 4.84 -10.70 -11.84
N ILE A 246 5.95 -10.30 -12.45
CA ILE A 246 7.29 -10.35 -11.85
C ILE A 246 8.00 -9.00 -11.99
N PHE A 247 8.41 -8.41 -10.88
CA PHE A 247 9.52 -7.46 -10.83
C PHE A 247 10.78 -8.21 -10.37
N SER A 248 11.90 -8.10 -11.09
CA SER A 248 13.13 -8.79 -10.69
C SER A 248 14.42 -8.04 -11.04
N GLY A 249 14.96 -7.38 -10.02
CA GLY A 249 16.35 -6.95 -10.00
C GLY A 249 17.33 -8.14 -9.90
N LEU A 250 18.60 -7.80 -9.69
CA LEU A 250 19.72 -8.68 -9.38
C LEU A 250 20.54 -8.04 -8.24
N PRO A 251 21.28 -8.80 -7.41
CA PRO A 251 22.04 -8.21 -6.29
C PRO A 251 23.05 -7.14 -6.73
N GLU A 252 23.65 -7.31 -7.90
CA GLU A 252 24.56 -6.36 -8.53
C GLU A 252 23.87 -5.27 -9.39
N ALA A 253 22.58 -5.39 -9.62
CA ALA A 253 21.75 -4.51 -10.45
C ALA A 253 20.28 -4.56 -9.99
N PRO A 254 19.95 -3.96 -8.82
CA PRO A 254 18.57 -3.82 -8.37
C PRO A 254 17.79 -2.93 -9.33
N ILE A 255 16.47 -3.02 -9.25
CA ILE A 255 15.55 -2.15 -10.00
C ILE A 255 14.75 -1.27 -9.03
N HIS A 256 14.21 -0.16 -9.52
CA HIS A 256 13.60 0.87 -8.67
C HIS A 256 12.30 1.41 -9.27
N ARG A 257 11.37 1.81 -8.38
CA ARG A 257 10.15 2.57 -8.70
C ARG A 257 9.23 1.91 -9.73
N ASN A 258 9.28 0.59 -9.85
CA ASN A 258 8.29 -0.12 -10.67
C ASN A 258 6.96 -0.19 -9.94
N SER A 259 5.86 -0.05 -10.66
CA SER A 259 4.54 -0.21 -10.06
C SER A 259 3.57 -1.01 -10.91
N ALA A 260 2.58 -1.59 -10.24
CA ALA A 260 1.44 -2.20 -10.88
C ALA A 260 0.16 -1.76 -10.17
N ARG A 261 -0.86 -1.38 -10.94
CA ARG A 261 -2.17 -1.01 -10.39
C ARG A 261 -3.35 -1.45 -11.26
N PHE A 262 -4.48 -1.69 -10.62
CA PHE A 262 -5.67 -2.25 -11.27
C PHE A 262 -5.37 -3.57 -12.02
N ILE A 263 -4.53 -4.42 -11.43
CA ILE A 263 -4.20 -5.74 -11.98
C ILE A 263 -5.14 -6.79 -11.38
N ALA A 264 -5.82 -7.57 -12.23
CA ALA A 264 -6.57 -8.75 -11.82
C ALA A 264 -5.77 -10.02 -12.16
N ALA A 265 -4.95 -10.50 -11.22
CA ALA A 265 -4.17 -11.72 -11.40
C ALA A 265 -4.98 -12.96 -10.97
N VAL A 266 -5.16 -13.90 -11.91
CA VAL A 266 -5.91 -15.13 -11.69
C VAL A 266 -4.97 -16.33 -11.81
N GLY A 267 -4.80 -17.08 -10.73
CA GLY A 267 -3.97 -18.27 -10.67
C GLY A 267 -4.74 -19.58 -10.91
N PRO A 268 -4.03 -20.72 -10.99
CA PRO A 268 -4.63 -22.04 -11.18
C PRO A 268 -5.52 -22.54 -10.03
N GLY A 269 -5.39 -21.93 -8.84
CA GLY A 269 -6.03 -22.36 -7.60
C GLY A 269 -5.14 -23.25 -6.73
N GLN A 270 -5.65 -23.54 -5.54
CA GLN A 270 -4.98 -24.27 -4.48
C GLN A 270 -4.67 -25.74 -4.82
N GLY A 271 -3.56 -26.25 -4.29
CA GLY A 271 -3.15 -27.67 -4.30
C GLY A 271 -2.31 -28.12 -5.48
N ALA A 272 -1.79 -27.20 -6.30
CA ALA A 272 -1.10 -27.52 -7.56
C ALA A 272 0.45 -27.40 -7.51
N ALA A 273 1.02 -26.99 -6.37
CA ALA A 273 2.46 -27.01 -6.06
C ALA A 273 3.34 -26.24 -7.06
N GLY A 274 2.87 -25.06 -7.47
CA GLY A 274 3.56 -24.13 -8.36
C GLY A 274 4.33 -23.03 -7.62
N ARG A 275 4.04 -21.77 -7.95
CA ARG A 275 4.75 -20.59 -7.42
C ARG A 275 3.82 -19.42 -7.15
N SER A 276 4.37 -18.44 -6.43
CA SER A 276 3.68 -17.23 -6.00
C SER A 276 3.21 -16.41 -7.19
N LEU A 277 1.96 -15.94 -7.17
CA LEU A 277 1.28 -15.45 -8.37
C LEU A 277 1.76 -14.06 -8.81
N ILE A 278 1.93 -13.14 -7.86
CA ILE A 278 2.57 -11.84 -8.08
C ILE A 278 3.86 -11.82 -7.25
N SER A 279 4.98 -11.36 -7.81
CA SER A 279 6.26 -11.36 -7.10
C SER A 279 7.16 -10.17 -7.42
N SER A 280 7.90 -9.73 -6.40
CA SER A 280 8.97 -8.74 -6.53
C SER A 280 10.21 -9.20 -5.79
N SER A 281 11.37 -8.97 -6.39
CA SER A 281 12.68 -9.26 -5.82
C SER A 281 13.65 -8.14 -6.19
N LEU A 282 14.33 -7.58 -5.18
CA LEU A 282 15.33 -6.52 -5.36
C LEU A 282 14.78 -5.31 -6.13
N CYS A 283 13.55 -4.91 -5.77
CA CYS A 283 12.80 -3.81 -6.36
C CYS A 283 12.51 -2.73 -5.31
N TYR A 284 13.34 -1.69 -5.28
CA TYR A 284 13.28 -0.64 -4.28
C TYR A 284 12.22 0.41 -4.65
N ASP A 285 11.50 0.93 -3.66
CA ASP A 285 10.39 1.88 -3.86
C ASP A 285 9.29 1.35 -4.81
N CYS A 286 9.14 0.03 -4.90
CA CYS A 286 8.21 -0.61 -5.83
C CYS A 286 6.81 -0.82 -5.23
N ALA A 287 5.78 -0.56 -6.03
CA ALA A 287 4.39 -0.51 -5.57
C ALA A 287 3.47 -1.55 -6.23
N LEU A 288 2.53 -2.09 -5.45
CA LEU A 288 1.39 -2.86 -5.94
C LEU A 288 0.12 -2.31 -5.29
N GLU A 289 -0.75 -1.73 -6.11
CA GLU A 289 -1.87 -0.91 -5.65
C GLU A 289 -3.18 -1.34 -6.29
N ASP A 290 -4.30 -1.25 -5.57
CA ASP A 290 -5.66 -1.36 -6.15
C ASP A 290 -5.85 -2.62 -7.03
N SER A 291 -5.19 -3.72 -6.67
CA SER A 291 -5.06 -4.93 -7.49
C SER A 291 -5.56 -6.18 -6.75
N SER A 292 -5.67 -7.31 -7.46
CA SER A 292 -6.06 -8.58 -6.87
C SER A 292 -5.18 -9.75 -7.29
N SER A 293 -5.01 -10.70 -6.37
CA SER A 293 -4.28 -11.95 -6.59
C SER A 293 -5.11 -13.10 -6.04
N ILE A 294 -5.66 -13.94 -6.92
CA ILE A 294 -6.64 -14.97 -6.57
C ILE A 294 -6.15 -16.35 -7.00
N GLY A 295 -6.14 -17.32 -6.09
CA GLY A 295 -5.86 -18.72 -6.42
C GLY A 295 -4.39 -19.02 -6.68
N ALA A 296 -3.49 -18.50 -5.84
CA ALA A 296 -2.05 -18.74 -5.97
C ALA A 296 -1.64 -20.14 -5.43
N GLU A 297 -0.71 -20.80 -6.12
CA GLU A 297 -0.21 -22.15 -5.78
C GLU A 297 0.90 -22.15 -4.70
N GLU A 298 1.26 -20.95 -4.22
CA GLU A 298 2.24 -20.65 -3.18
C GLU A 298 1.74 -19.35 -2.52
N HIS A 299 2.45 -18.22 -2.57
CA HIS A 299 1.97 -16.95 -2.04
C HIS A 299 1.13 -16.13 -3.03
N GLY A 300 0.15 -15.37 -2.55
CA GLY A 300 -0.61 -14.45 -3.39
C GLY A 300 0.26 -13.31 -3.93
N ILE A 301 0.99 -12.65 -3.03
CA ILE A 301 1.99 -11.62 -3.29
C ILE A 301 3.27 -12.01 -2.54
N TYR A 302 4.39 -12.14 -3.24
CA TYR A 302 5.69 -12.51 -2.69
C TYR A 302 6.73 -11.41 -2.93
N TRP A 303 6.98 -10.61 -1.91
CA TRP A 303 7.94 -9.52 -1.91
C TRP A 303 9.20 -10.00 -1.16
N THR A 304 10.36 -10.02 -1.79
CA THR A 304 11.54 -10.77 -1.30
C THR A 304 12.89 -10.05 -1.54
N ASN A 305 13.94 -10.57 -0.90
CA ASN A 305 15.35 -10.23 -1.13
C ASN A 305 15.66 -8.76 -0.82
N HIS A 306 15.51 -8.42 0.46
CA HIS A 306 15.98 -7.16 1.08
C HIS A 306 15.62 -5.87 0.32
N GLN A 307 14.45 -5.84 -0.30
CA GLN A 307 13.96 -4.64 -0.96
C GLN A 307 13.29 -3.69 0.06
N ASP A 308 13.58 -2.39 -0.08
CA ASP A 308 13.04 -1.35 0.79
C ASP A 308 11.97 -0.49 0.12
N GLY A 309 11.23 0.29 0.93
CA GLY A 309 10.31 1.32 0.44
C GLY A 309 9.07 0.78 -0.27
N SER A 310 8.79 -0.52 -0.11
CA SER A 310 7.71 -1.20 -0.83
C SER A 310 6.32 -0.70 -0.40
N ILE A 311 5.46 -0.38 -1.36
CA ILE A 311 4.07 0.01 -1.11
C ILE A 311 3.15 -1.11 -1.58
N ILE A 312 2.35 -1.68 -0.68
CA ILE A 312 1.36 -2.71 -1.01
C ILE A 312 0.02 -2.28 -0.44
N ARG A 313 -0.86 -1.69 -1.27
CA ARG A 313 -2.07 -1.05 -0.75
C ARG A 313 -3.37 -1.29 -1.52
N ARG A 314 -4.49 -1.33 -0.78
CA ARG A 314 -5.85 -1.54 -1.33
C ARG A 314 -5.96 -2.78 -2.22
N ASN A 315 -5.17 -3.83 -1.93
CA ASN A 315 -5.21 -5.08 -2.70
C ASN A 315 -6.17 -6.10 -2.08
N ILE A 316 -6.74 -6.96 -2.92
CA ILE A 316 -7.53 -8.13 -2.49
C ILE A 316 -6.75 -9.41 -2.81
N VAL A 317 -6.38 -10.17 -1.80
CA VAL A 317 -5.68 -11.44 -1.96
C VAL A 317 -6.54 -12.58 -1.42
N GLU A 318 -6.76 -13.60 -2.24
CA GLU A 318 -7.69 -14.69 -1.94
C GLU A 318 -7.16 -16.06 -2.39
N ASP A 319 -7.47 -17.09 -1.60
CA ASP A 319 -7.22 -18.50 -1.93
C ASP A 319 -5.75 -18.81 -2.30
N ALA A 320 -4.77 -18.23 -1.60
CA ALA A 320 -3.37 -18.63 -1.71
C ALA A 320 -3.11 -19.93 -0.91
N ASP A 321 -2.38 -20.88 -1.49
CA ASP A 321 -1.97 -22.12 -0.80
C ASP A 321 -1.06 -21.83 0.42
N GLY A 322 -0.17 -20.85 0.26
CA GLY A 322 0.68 -20.26 1.28
C GLY A 322 0.11 -18.92 1.81
N ALA A 323 0.97 -18.05 2.35
CA ALA A 323 0.56 -16.70 2.76
C ALA A 323 -0.14 -15.91 1.64
N CYS A 324 -1.16 -15.11 1.97
CA CYS A 324 -1.66 -14.10 1.03
C CYS A 324 -0.51 -13.11 0.72
N LEU A 325 -0.04 -12.52 1.81
CA LEU A 325 0.99 -11.54 2.04
C LEU A 325 2.35 -12.07 2.48
N GLN A 326 3.37 -12.29 1.64
CA GLN A 326 4.71 -12.67 2.15
C GLN A 326 5.72 -11.53 1.90
N LEU A 327 6.28 -10.97 2.98
CA LEU A 327 7.49 -10.15 2.93
C LEU A 327 8.66 -10.98 3.45
N ASN A 328 9.70 -11.15 2.64
CA ASN A 328 10.87 -11.97 2.95
C ASN A 328 12.17 -11.17 2.85
N SER A 329 12.86 -11.03 3.98
CA SER A 329 14.29 -10.79 4.01
C SER A 329 15.06 -11.84 3.20
N ASP A 330 16.35 -11.59 2.98
CA ASP A 330 17.28 -12.61 2.50
C ASP A 330 18.59 -12.49 3.28
N PRO A 331 18.63 -13.01 4.53
CA PRO A 331 19.80 -12.86 5.40
C PRO A 331 21.07 -13.50 4.83
N GLU A 332 20.96 -14.44 3.88
CA GLU A 332 22.11 -15.06 3.22
C GLU A 332 22.88 -14.05 2.33
N THR A 333 22.20 -13.00 1.87
CA THR A 333 22.81 -11.91 1.09
C THR A 333 23.48 -10.82 1.93
N TYR A 334 23.40 -10.89 3.27
CA TYR A 334 24.01 -9.88 4.14
C TYR A 334 25.53 -9.82 4.01
N ASP A 335 26.04 -8.70 3.48
CA ASP A 335 27.48 -8.51 3.21
C ASP A 335 28.27 -7.92 4.39
N GLY A 336 27.62 -7.71 5.54
CA GLY A 336 28.15 -6.95 6.67
C GLY A 336 27.65 -5.51 6.75
N GLY A 337 26.67 -5.12 5.92
CA GLY A 337 26.04 -3.80 5.93
C GLY A 337 26.83 -2.76 5.13
N VAL A 338 27.49 -3.18 4.05
CA VAL A 338 28.43 -2.38 3.24
C VAL A 338 27.85 -2.03 1.87
N GLY A 339 26.56 -1.69 1.83
CA GLY A 339 25.87 -1.28 0.62
C GLY A 339 24.36 -1.34 0.79
N ILE A 340 23.68 -1.74 -0.29
CA ILE A 340 22.23 -2.00 -0.33
C ILE A 340 21.85 -3.41 0.15
N GLN A 341 22.83 -4.32 0.29
CA GLN A 341 22.58 -5.72 0.67
C GLN A 341 22.65 -5.90 2.19
N ASP A 342 21.74 -5.22 2.90
CA ASP A 342 21.65 -5.31 4.37
C ASP A 342 20.90 -6.57 4.86
N GLY A 343 20.34 -7.35 3.92
CA GLY A 343 19.71 -8.64 4.17
C GLY A 343 18.34 -8.56 4.85
N VAL A 344 17.76 -7.36 5.05
CA VAL A 344 16.44 -7.15 5.67
C VAL A 344 15.50 -6.40 4.74
N MET A 345 14.19 -6.49 4.95
CA MET A 345 13.23 -5.61 4.26
C MET A 345 12.84 -4.46 5.17
N SER A 346 12.85 -3.21 4.69
CA SER A 346 12.53 -2.06 5.55
C SER A 346 11.69 -0.96 4.90
N ASN A 347 11.12 -0.11 5.75
CA ASN A 347 10.34 1.08 5.37
C ASN A 347 9.15 0.78 4.43
N ALA A 348 8.57 -0.42 4.52
CA ALA A 348 7.40 -0.79 3.72
C ALA A 348 6.10 -0.17 4.28
N LEU A 349 5.16 0.13 3.41
CA LEU A 349 3.78 0.52 3.75
C LEU A 349 2.81 -0.52 3.19
N VAL A 350 2.15 -1.25 4.08
CA VAL A 350 1.15 -2.26 3.76
C VAL A 350 -0.19 -1.81 4.34
N GLU A 351 -1.05 -1.21 3.50
CA GLU A 351 -2.27 -0.55 3.96
C GLU A 351 -3.55 -0.94 3.22
N ASP A 352 -4.69 -0.91 3.90
CA ASP A 352 -6.03 -1.07 3.32
C ASP A 352 -6.24 -2.41 2.55
N ASN A 353 -5.40 -3.44 2.77
CA ASN A 353 -5.50 -4.71 2.02
C ASN A 353 -6.52 -5.67 2.66
N ILE A 354 -7.22 -6.42 1.82
CA ILE A 354 -8.12 -7.52 2.22
C ILE A 354 -7.44 -8.85 1.92
N LEU A 355 -7.12 -9.62 2.96
CA LEU A 355 -6.40 -10.89 2.86
C LEU A 355 -7.31 -12.04 3.35
N ARG A 356 -7.69 -12.98 2.47
CA ARG A 356 -8.66 -14.03 2.83
C ARG A 356 -8.38 -15.45 2.34
N ASN A 357 -8.77 -16.44 3.15
CA ASN A 357 -8.65 -17.88 2.88
C ASN A 357 -7.24 -18.35 2.45
N CYS A 358 -6.19 -17.80 3.06
CA CYS A 358 -4.79 -18.11 2.74
C CYS A 358 -4.12 -19.09 3.72
N GLY A 359 -3.11 -19.80 3.22
CA GLY A 359 -2.30 -20.76 3.98
C GLY A 359 -2.97 -22.12 4.14
N THR A 360 -3.96 -22.46 3.31
CA THR A 360 -4.87 -23.61 3.53
C THR A 360 -4.21 -24.97 3.33
N SER A 361 -3.13 -25.06 2.56
CA SER A 361 -2.50 -26.32 2.17
C SER A 361 -0.98 -26.36 2.38
N ASN A 362 -0.28 -25.25 2.13
CA ASN A 362 1.16 -25.09 2.33
C ASN A 362 1.50 -24.35 3.64
N GLY A 363 0.51 -23.78 4.33
CA GLY A 363 0.68 -23.06 5.59
C GLY A 363 1.16 -21.62 5.44
N GLY A 364 1.71 -21.06 6.51
CA GLY A 364 2.07 -19.63 6.60
C GLY A 364 0.90 -18.74 7.03
N ALA A 365 1.20 -17.62 7.69
CA ALA A 365 0.18 -16.65 8.08
C ALA A 365 -0.39 -15.92 6.86
N ALA A 366 -1.59 -15.33 6.96
CA ALA A 366 -2.16 -14.52 5.88
C ALA A 366 -1.24 -13.34 5.54
N LEU A 367 -0.66 -12.68 6.56
CA LEU A 367 0.47 -11.77 6.44
C LEU A 367 1.69 -12.40 7.14
N ASN A 368 2.69 -12.83 6.38
CA ASN A 368 3.87 -13.51 6.89
C ASN A 368 5.12 -12.66 6.62
N LEU A 369 5.86 -12.34 7.67
CA LEU A 369 6.95 -11.37 7.70
C LEU A 369 8.21 -12.05 8.22
N ALA A 370 9.21 -12.19 7.38
CA ALA A 370 10.54 -12.67 7.73
C ALA A 370 11.53 -11.50 7.58
N GLY A 371 12.22 -11.15 8.68
CA GLY A 371 13.23 -10.08 8.70
C GLY A 371 12.80 -8.71 8.17
N VAL A 372 11.53 -8.37 8.38
CA VAL A 372 10.96 -7.06 8.05
C VAL A 372 11.13 -6.08 9.21
N LYS A 373 11.57 -4.86 8.93
CA LYS A 373 11.88 -3.85 9.95
C LYS A 373 11.30 -2.47 9.62
N ASN A 374 11.06 -1.65 10.64
CA ASN A 374 10.66 -0.24 10.52
C ASN A 374 9.49 0.01 9.53
N SER A 375 8.58 -0.95 9.37
CA SER A 375 7.52 -0.93 8.37
C SER A 375 6.13 -0.74 9.00
N VAL A 376 5.20 -0.17 8.23
CA VAL A 376 3.84 0.17 8.70
C VAL A 376 2.81 -0.75 8.06
N PHE A 377 1.99 -1.36 8.90
CA PHE A 377 0.89 -2.25 8.55
C PHE A 377 -0.40 -1.69 9.13
N ARG A 378 -1.25 -1.08 8.29
CA ARG A 378 -2.46 -0.39 8.78
C ARG A 378 -3.73 -0.69 8.00
N ASN A 379 -4.90 -0.60 8.65
CA ASN A 379 -6.21 -0.78 8.00
C ASN A 379 -6.39 -2.12 7.25
N ASN A 380 -5.52 -3.12 7.45
CA ASN A 380 -5.65 -4.40 6.75
C ASN A 380 -6.75 -5.25 7.40
N VAL A 381 -7.53 -5.94 6.57
CA VAL A 381 -8.62 -6.82 7.01
C VAL A 381 -8.27 -8.26 6.64
N ILE A 382 -8.09 -9.11 7.65
CA ILE A 382 -7.68 -10.52 7.52
C ILE A 382 -8.81 -11.42 8.02
N TYR A 383 -9.31 -12.34 7.18
CA TYR A 383 -10.35 -13.29 7.58
C TYR A 383 -10.39 -14.56 6.73
N GLY A 384 -11.07 -15.61 7.18
CA GLY A 384 -11.31 -16.77 6.32
C GLY A 384 -11.95 -17.95 7.02
N SER A 385 -12.49 -18.87 6.21
CA SER A 385 -13.02 -20.14 6.70
C SER A 385 -11.92 -21.19 6.93
N ALA A 386 -10.78 -21.01 6.29
CA ALA A 386 -9.54 -21.72 6.52
C ALA A 386 -8.40 -20.71 6.42
N LEU A 387 -7.73 -20.44 7.54
CA LEU A 387 -6.48 -19.71 7.62
C LEU A 387 -5.48 -20.57 8.39
N THR A 388 -4.18 -20.43 8.13
CA THR A 388 -3.16 -21.00 9.02
C THR A 388 -2.93 -20.05 10.20
N GLY A 389 -2.51 -18.81 9.95
CA GLY A 389 -2.38 -17.77 10.99
C GLY A 389 -2.77 -16.38 10.47
N GLY A 390 -2.88 -15.41 11.35
CA GLY A 390 -3.23 -14.03 10.99
C GLY A 390 -2.01 -13.28 10.45
N ILE A 391 -1.15 -12.85 11.38
CA ILE A 391 0.10 -12.13 11.13
C ILE A 391 1.25 -12.87 11.83
N ALA A 392 2.34 -13.16 11.14
CA ALA A 392 3.54 -13.79 11.73
C ALA A 392 4.80 -12.97 11.48
N ASN A 393 5.62 -12.82 12.52
CA ASN A 393 6.90 -12.11 12.53
C ASN A 393 7.99 -13.08 13.00
N TRP A 394 9.05 -13.26 12.21
CA TRP A 394 10.16 -14.19 12.48
C TRP A 394 11.43 -13.78 11.70
N ASP A 395 12.49 -14.59 11.79
CA ASP A 395 13.86 -14.26 11.33
C ASP A 395 14.30 -15.00 10.05
N ASP A 396 13.34 -15.50 9.26
CA ASP A 396 13.58 -16.39 8.10
C ASP A 396 14.29 -17.72 8.46
N GLY A 397 14.35 -18.10 9.74
CA GLY A 397 15.05 -19.29 10.21
C GLY A 397 16.57 -19.10 10.34
N TYR A 398 17.05 -17.86 10.27
CA TYR A 398 18.47 -17.52 10.41
C TYR A 398 19.10 -18.10 11.70
N SER A 399 18.36 -18.02 12.81
CA SER A 399 18.74 -18.57 14.11
C SER A 399 18.91 -20.10 14.15
N ASP A 400 18.47 -20.84 13.13
CA ASP A 400 18.66 -22.28 12.98
C ASP A 400 19.80 -22.68 12.01
N TRP A 401 20.15 -21.82 11.04
CA TRP A 401 20.88 -22.27 9.82
C TRP A 401 22.40 -22.05 9.82
N GLY A 402 22.95 -21.17 10.66
CA GLY A 402 24.40 -20.90 10.63
C GLY A 402 25.01 -20.30 11.90
N ASP A 403 24.26 -19.47 12.63
CA ASP A 403 24.71 -18.84 13.87
C ASP A 403 23.67 -19.07 14.98
N ALA A 404 23.69 -20.29 15.54
CA ALA A 404 22.60 -20.80 16.37
C ALA A 404 22.33 -19.91 17.60
N GLY A 405 21.12 -19.34 17.67
CA GLY A 405 20.75 -18.37 18.71
C GLY A 405 21.16 -16.91 18.43
N ASN A 406 21.54 -16.57 17.20
CA ASN A 406 21.61 -15.20 16.72
C ASN A 406 20.28 -14.82 16.05
N PHE A 407 19.63 -13.78 16.57
CA PHE A 407 18.32 -13.31 16.13
C PHE A 407 18.37 -11.93 15.46
N ALA A 408 19.54 -11.53 14.93
CA ALA A 408 19.72 -10.22 14.30
C ALA A 408 18.76 -9.92 13.14
N PHE A 409 18.17 -10.96 12.54
CA PHE A 409 17.21 -10.88 11.45
C PHE A 409 15.74 -11.05 11.88
N GLY A 410 15.43 -11.07 13.18
CA GLY A 410 14.05 -10.96 13.65
C GLY A 410 13.38 -9.66 13.20
N CYS A 411 12.05 -9.68 13.05
CA CYS A 411 11.26 -8.51 12.62
C CYS A 411 11.19 -7.45 13.73
N SER A 412 11.64 -6.21 13.47
CA SER A 412 11.68 -5.19 14.53
C SER A 412 11.36 -3.75 14.13
N GLY A 413 10.82 -2.99 15.09
CA GLY A 413 10.41 -1.60 14.88
C GLY A 413 9.19 -1.41 13.98
N ASN A 414 8.45 -2.47 13.68
CA ASN A 414 7.26 -2.39 12.82
C ASN A 414 6.05 -1.85 13.59
N THR A 415 5.12 -1.20 12.89
CA THR A 415 3.88 -0.66 13.46
C THR A 415 2.66 -1.31 12.83
N PHE A 416 1.92 -2.07 13.63
CA PHE A 416 0.65 -2.71 13.28
C PHE A 416 -0.48 -1.93 13.95
N VAL A 417 -1.23 -1.17 13.15
CA VAL A 417 -2.19 -0.20 13.69
C VAL A 417 -3.52 -0.20 12.94
N HIS A 418 -4.66 -0.16 13.64
CA HIS A 418 -5.99 -0.18 13.00
C HIS A 418 -6.22 -1.38 12.05
N ASN A 419 -5.64 -2.56 12.29
CA ASN A 419 -5.96 -3.76 11.50
C ASN A 419 -7.13 -4.52 12.13
N THR A 420 -7.88 -5.26 11.30
CA THR A 420 -8.92 -6.20 11.74
C THR A 420 -8.50 -7.62 11.39
N VAL A 421 -8.20 -8.44 12.40
CA VAL A 421 -7.72 -9.82 12.25
C VAL A 421 -8.74 -10.79 12.82
N ASP A 422 -9.54 -11.41 11.95
CA ASP A 422 -10.49 -12.46 12.31
C ASP A 422 -9.87 -13.85 12.09
N CYS A 423 -9.15 -14.29 13.11
CA CYS A 423 -8.50 -15.59 13.17
C CYS A 423 -9.38 -16.70 13.77
N ARG A 424 -10.72 -16.59 13.72
CA ARG A 424 -11.60 -17.69 14.18
C ARG A 424 -11.43 -18.98 13.38
N GLY A 425 -10.95 -18.89 12.15
CA GLY A 425 -10.63 -20.01 11.26
C GLY A 425 -9.15 -20.39 11.21
N CYS A 426 -8.31 -19.86 12.11
CA CYS A 426 -6.86 -20.12 12.15
C CYS A 426 -6.49 -21.44 12.84
N ASP A 427 -5.34 -22.03 12.46
CA ASP A 427 -4.69 -23.15 13.14
C ASP A 427 -3.52 -22.75 14.05
N ARG A 428 -3.20 -21.45 14.08
CA ARG A 428 -2.15 -20.77 14.87
C ARG A 428 -2.64 -19.41 15.38
N HIS A 429 -1.73 -18.71 16.05
CA HIS A 429 -1.83 -17.34 16.56
C HIS A 429 -2.43 -16.35 15.55
N ALA A 430 -3.17 -15.36 16.07
CA ALA A 430 -3.61 -14.22 15.25
C ALA A 430 -2.48 -13.21 14.99
N PHE A 431 -1.60 -12.99 15.96
CA PHE A 431 -0.39 -12.20 15.81
C PHE A 431 0.77 -12.87 16.58
N SER A 432 1.83 -13.28 15.90
CA SER A 432 3.00 -13.90 16.57
C SER A 432 4.28 -13.12 16.36
N MET A 433 5.05 -12.95 17.43
CA MET A 433 6.42 -12.43 17.43
C MET A 433 7.37 -13.53 17.90
N ARG A 434 8.17 -14.04 16.97
CA ARG A 434 9.09 -15.15 17.17
C ARG A 434 10.51 -14.80 16.74
N ASN A 435 11.48 -15.57 17.21
CA ASN A 435 12.88 -15.55 16.80
C ASN A 435 13.50 -14.12 16.87
N GLY A 436 13.33 -13.44 18.00
CA GLY A 436 13.89 -12.10 18.24
C GLY A 436 13.18 -10.97 17.48
N SER A 437 11.88 -11.11 17.25
CA SER A 437 11.07 -10.06 16.62
C SER A 437 10.68 -8.96 17.63
N THR A 438 11.62 -8.09 18.01
CA THR A 438 11.51 -7.10 19.10
C THR A 438 10.94 -5.73 18.67
N ASP A 439 10.64 -4.84 19.63
CA ASP A 439 10.38 -3.41 19.41
C ASP A 439 9.17 -3.08 18.49
N ASN A 440 8.32 -4.06 18.20
CA ASN A 440 7.12 -3.88 17.38
C ASN A 440 5.97 -3.22 18.18
N THR A 441 5.20 -2.36 17.49
CA THR A 441 3.99 -1.70 18.02
C THR A 441 2.74 -2.38 17.48
N PHE A 442 1.78 -2.71 18.34
CA PHE A 442 0.50 -3.33 18.00
C PHE A 442 -0.65 -2.61 18.73
N VAL A 443 -1.27 -1.63 18.08
CA VAL A 443 -2.18 -0.66 18.71
C VAL A 443 -3.47 -0.44 17.90
N ASN A 444 -4.61 -0.22 18.58
CA ASN A 444 -5.92 -0.01 17.94
C ASN A 444 -6.37 -1.13 16.97
N ASN A 445 -5.91 -2.37 17.11
CA ASN A 445 -6.33 -3.48 16.25
C ASN A 445 -7.56 -4.22 16.85
N ILE A 446 -8.42 -4.79 16.00
CA ILE A 446 -9.41 -5.79 16.42
C ILE A 446 -8.81 -7.18 16.19
N VAL A 447 -8.77 -8.01 17.22
CA VAL A 447 -8.26 -9.39 17.12
C VAL A 447 -9.31 -10.37 17.64
N ILE A 448 -9.86 -11.17 16.72
CA ILE A 448 -10.88 -12.19 17.01
C ILE A 448 -10.23 -13.56 16.86
N THR A 449 -10.36 -14.40 17.88
CA THR A 449 -9.88 -15.79 17.84
C THR A 449 -10.95 -16.78 18.32
N SER A 450 -10.66 -18.08 18.19
CA SER A 450 -11.58 -19.16 18.62
C SER A 450 -10.86 -20.19 19.50
N THR A 451 -9.98 -21.01 18.91
CA THR A 451 -9.26 -22.11 19.57
C THR A 451 -7.76 -21.84 19.73
N HIS A 452 -7.30 -20.66 19.34
CA HIS A 452 -5.92 -20.21 19.42
C HIS A 452 -5.84 -18.82 20.05
N ASP A 453 -4.66 -18.47 20.51
CA ASP A 453 -4.31 -17.23 21.16
C ASP A 453 -4.30 -16.02 20.18
N ALA A 454 -4.56 -14.84 20.72
CA ALA A 454 -4.55 -13.59 19.97
C ALA A 454 -3.13 -13.08 19.71
N ILE A 455 -2.26 -13.13 20.73
CA ILE A 455 -0.86 -12.71 20.64
C ILE A 455 0.03 -13.79 21.26
N ALA A 456 1.10 -14.16 20.54
CA ALA A 456 2.18 -14.99 21.05
C ALA A 456 3.54 -14.28 20.97
N ILE A 457 4.35 -14.42 22.02
CA ILE A 457 5.71 -13.86 22.11
C ILE A 457 6.64 -14.94 22.67
N ASP A 458 7.74 -15.27 21.99
CA ASP A 458 8.78 -16.14 22.57
C ASP A 458 9.78 -15.38 23.47
N THR A 459 10.64 -16.13 24.16
CA THR A 459 11.60 -15.57 25.14
C THR A 459 12.53 -14.53 24.50
N GLU A 460 12.92 -14.75 23.26
CA GLU A 460 13.89 -13.97 22.52
C GLU A 460 13.27 -12.71 21.90
N SER A 461 11.97 -12.73 21.57
CA SER A 461 11.25 -11.57 21.04
C SER A 461 10.78 -10.58 22.12
N ASN A 462 10.68 -10.99 23.39
CA ASN A 462 10.06 -10.24 24.48
C ASN A 462 10.84 -8.99 24.96
N SER A 463 10.94 -7.98 24.09
CA SER A 463 11.58 -6.69 24.37
C SER A 463 10.96 -5.56 23.55
N GLY A 464 10.80 -4.40 24.17
CA GLY A 464 10.52 -3.12 23.49
C GLY A 464 9.11 -2.93 22.92
N HIS A 465 8.21 -3.92 23.01
CA HIS A 465 6.89 -3.81 22.40
C HIS A 465 6.02 -2.71 22.99
N SER A 466 5.20 -2.10 22.13
CA SER A 466 4.06 -1.27 22.53
C SER A 466 2.77 -1.95 22.08
N ILE A 467 2.12 -2.68 22.98
CA ILE A 467 0.85 -3.38 22.74
C ILE A 467 -0.20 -2.71 23.60
N ASP A 468 -1.14 -1.97 23.00
CA ASP A 468 -2.15 -1.23 23.77
C ASP A 468 -3.40 -0.83 22.96
N THR A 469 -4.52 -0.66 23.65
CA THR A 469 -5.80 -0.21 23.07
C THR A 469 -6.31 -1.12 21.95
N ASN A 470 -6.07 -2.44 22.02
CA ASN A 470 -6.64 -3.39 21.06
C ASN A 470 -7.97 -3.96 21.59
N LEU A 471 -8.80 -4.50 20.69
CA LEU A 471 -10.09 -5.11 21.04
C LEU A 471 -10.04 -6.63 20.85
N TYR A 472 -10.47 -7.35 21.90
CA TYR A 472 -10.55 -8.81 21.93
C TYR A 472 -11.96 -9.31 22.23
N LEU A 473 -12.20 -10.61 22.04
CA LEU A 473 -13.40 -11.24 22.58
C LEU A 473 -13.23 -11.58 24.07
N ASP A 474 -14.35 -11.60 24.78
CA ASP A 474 -14.44 -12.13 26.15
C ASP A 474 -13.88 -13.56 26.21
N GLY A 475 -12.81 -13.74 26.99
CA GLY A 475 -12.19 -15.05 27.21
C GLY A 475 -11.08 -15.42 26.23
N THR A 476 -10.66 -14.52 25.32
CA THR A 476 -9.45 -14.68 24.50
C THR A 476 -8.22 -15.08 25.34
N ASP A 477 -7.41 -15.99 24.78
CA ASP A 477 -6.12 -16.43 25.29
C ASP A 477 -4.96 -15.68 24.62
N PHE A 478 -3.82 -15.62 25.31
CA PHE A 478 -2.55 -15.02 24.89
C PHE A 478 -1.43 -16.02 25.25
N GLU A 479 -0.37 -16.14 24.47
CA GLU A 479 0.77 -17.01 24.78
C GLU A 479 1.95 -16.18 25.33
N ASP A 480 2.49 -16.58 26.47
CA ASP A 480 3.67 -15.97 27.06
C ASP A 480 5.00 -16.60 26.58
N THR A 481 6.11 -16.05 27.05
CA THR A 481 7.47 -16.48 26.68
C THR A 481 7.84 -17.92 27.01
N ALA A 482 7.05 -18.59 27.87
CA ALA A 482 7.23 -20.00 28.22
C ALA A 482 6.33 -20.93 27.39
N GLY A 483 5.46 -20.38 26.54
CA GLY A 483 4.41 -21.10 25.83
C GLY A 483 3.15 -21.34 26.69
N ASP A 484 3.04 -20.71 27.86
CA ASP A 484 1.88 -20.86 28.74
C ASP A 484 0.75 -19.91 28.30
N TRP A 485 -0.50 -20.38 28.40
CA TRP A 485 -1.68 -19.62 27.98
C TRP A 485 -2.22 -18.75 29.11
N LEU A 486 -2.31 -17.45 28.84
CA LEU A 486 -2.77 -16.40 29.72
C LEU A 486 -4.14 -15.86 29.30
N LYS A 487 -4.96 -15.47 30.26
CA LYS A 487 -6.14 -14.62 30.03
C LYS A 487 -5.76 -13.14 30.11
N LEU A 488 -6.56 -12.28 29.49
CA LEU A 488 -6.32 -10.82 29.39
C LEU A 488 -5.85 -10.15 30.71
N ALA A 489 -6.44 -10.49 31.87
CA ALA A 489 -6.02 -9.91 33.14
C ALA A 489 -4.58 -10.29 33.58
N ALA A 490 -4.07 -11.44 33.16
CA ALA A 490 -2.68 -11.86 33.38
C ALA A 490 -1.74 -11.23 32.34
N TRP A 491 -2.18 -11.12 31.08
CA TRP A 491 -1.50 -10.37 30.03
C TRP A 491 -1.27 -8.90 30.44
N GLN A 492 -2.31 -8.25 30.95
CA GLN A 492 -2.26 -6.90 31.52
C GLN A 492 -1.34 -6.78 32.74
N ALA A 493 -1.17 -7.86 33.53
CA ALA A 493 -0.24 -7.88 34.64
C ALA A 493 1.24 -7.94 34.20
N LEU A 494 1.53 -8.32 32.96
CA LEU A 494 2.86 -8.17 32.33
C LEU A 494 3.12 -6.74 31.83
N GLY A 495 2.09 -5.89 31.77
CA GLY A 495 2.15 -4.53 31.26
C GLY A 495 1.68 -4.36 29.81
N PHE A 496 1.21 -5.43 29.16
CA PHE A 496 0.66 -5.38 27.81
C PHE A 496 -0.84 -5.12 27.81
N ASP A 497 -1.29 -4.26 26.90
CA ASP A 497 -2.70 -3.98 26.62
C ASP A 497 -3.53 -3.53 27.83
N THR A 498 -2.97 -2.61 28.60
CA THR A 498 -3.61 -2.03 29.80
C THR A 498 -4.89 -1.28 29.50
N HIS A 499 -5.09 -0.82 28.25
CA HIS A 499 -6.32 -0.18 27.78
C HIS A 499 -7.15 -1.08 26.83
N ALA A 500 -6.91 -2.39 26.83
CA ALA A 500 -7.66 -3.33 26.00
C ALA A 500 -9.18 -3.22 26.16
N VAL A 501 -9.88 -3.27 25.04
CA VAL A 501 -11.34 -3.31 24.96
C VAL A 501 -11.80 -4.77 24.81
N SER A 502 -12.97 -5.10 25.35
CA SER A 502 -13.54 -6.46 25.28
C SER A 502 -14.96 -6.45 24.71
N ALA A 503 -15.23 -7.43 23.85
CA ALA A 503 -16.54 -7.62 23.22
C ALA A 503 -17.09 -9.03 23.49
N GLN A 504 -18.40 -9.11 23.74
CA GLN A 504 -19.08 -10.37 24.10
C GLN A 504 -19.17 -11.39 22.95
N SER A 505 -19.09 -10.93 21.70
CA SER A 505 -19.23 -11.74 20.48
C SER A 505 -18.84 -10.95 19.23
N VAL A 506 -18.55 -11.64 18.13
CA VAL A 506 -18.31 -11.00 16.81
C VAL A 506 -19.51 -10.16 16.34
N ASP A 507 -20.72 -10.69 16.51
CA ASP A 507 -21.99 -9.99 16.25
C ASP A 507 -22.20 -8.77 17.19
N ALA A 508 -21.33 -8.52 18.17
CA ALA A 508 -21.32 -7.31 18.99
C ALA A 508 -20.43 -6.21 18.40
N ILE A 509 -19.61 -6.51 17.38
CA ILE A 509 -18.60 -5.62 16.79
C ILE A 509 -18.99 -5.24 15.37
N PHE A 510 -19.31 -6.23 14.52
CA PHE A 510 -19.44 -6.05 13.07
C PHE A 510 -20.89 -6.17 12.57
N VAL A 511 -21.13 -5.66 11.35
CA VAL A 511 -22.41 -5.76 10.64
C VAL A 511 -22.71 -7.20 10.20
N ASP A 512 -21.82 -7.84 9.43
CA ASP A 512 -21.98 -9.22 8.95
C ASP A 512 -20.63 -9.90 8.60
N ALA A 513 -19.78 -10.07 9.61
CA ALA A 513 -18.48 -10.73 9.47
C ALA A 513 -18.58 -12.18 8.93
N ALA A 514 -19.75 -12.83 9.00
CA ALA A 514 -19.95 -14.17 8.42
C ALA A 514 -19.98 -14.16 6.89
N ASN A 515 -20.29 -13.02 6.27
CA ASN A 515 -20.26 -12.80 4.82
C ASN A 515 -19.13 -11.87 4.37
N GLY A 516 -18.15 -11.57 5.25
CA GLY A 516 -17.00 -10.71 4.97
C GLY A 516 -17.24 -9.21 5.15
N ASP A 517 -18.37 -8.82 5.76
CA ASP A 517 -18.68 -7.43 6.07
C ASP A 517 -18.15 -7.07 7.47
N TYR A 518 -16.96 -6.46 7.48
CA TYR A 518 -16.22 -6.05 8.67
C TYR A 518 -16.41 -4.56 9.03
N HIS A 519 -17.39 -3.87 8.44
CA HIS A 519 -17.81 -2.57 8.97
C HIS A 519 -18.31 -2.74 10.40
N LEU A 520 -18.01 -1.77 11.25
CA LEU A 520 -18.44 -1.73 12.62
C LEU A 520 -19.93 -1.43 12.70
N LYS A 521 -20.64 -2.22 13.50
CA LYS A 521 -22.08 -2.01 13.69
C LYS A 521 -22.36 -0.84 14.64
N PRO A 522 -23.53 -0.19 14.53
CA PRO A 522 -23.97 0.79 15.53
C PRO A 522 -23.95 0.25 16.96
N GLY A 523 -23.23 0.95 17.85
CA GLY A 523 -23.03 0.54 19.25
C GLY A 523 -21.99 -0.58 19.44
N SER A 524 -21.12 -0.82 18.45
CA SER A 524 -19.89 -1.60 18.64
C SER A 524 -19.02 -1.00 19.74
N PRO A 525 -18.39 -1.81 20.61
CA PRO A 525 -17.46 -1.30 21.63
C PRO A 525 -16.13 -0.79 21.04
N ALA A 526 -15.89 -0.97 19.73
CA ALA A 526 -14.75 -0.39 19.03
C ALA A 526 -14.87 1.13 18.81
N ILE A 527 -16.10 1.66 18.82
CA ILE A 527 -16.40 3.05 18.43
C ILE A 527 -15.89 4.03 19.48
N ASP A 528 -15.24 5.12 19.05
CA ASP A 528 -14.63 6.16 19.89
C ASP A 528 -13.57 5.63 20.89
N ALA A 529 -13.12 4.37 20.75
CA ALA A 529 -12.35 3.67 21.77
C ALA A 529 -10.84 3.63 21.51
N GLY A 530 -10.40 4.00 20.31
CA GLY A 530 -9.00 4.03 19.88
C GLY A 530 -8.36 5.42 19.93
N THR A 531 -7.12 5.48 19.45
CA THR A 531 -6.35 6.72 19.24
C THR A 531 -6.08 6.95 17.75
N LEU A 532 -5.64 8.14 17.32
CA LEU A 532 -5.32 8.34 15.89
C LEU A 532 -4.08 7.57 15.42
N ALA A 533 -3.07 7.40 16.29
CA ALA A 533 -1.83 6.68 16.02
C ALA A 533 -1.16 6.97 14.65
N GLY A 534 -1.32 8.19 14.10
CA GLY A 534 -0.77 8.59 12.79
C GLY A 534 -1.60 8.16 11.57
N VAL A 535 -2.76 7.55 11.76
CA VAL A 535 -3.69 7.13 10.70
C VAL A 535 -4.79 8.18 10.54
N THR A 536 -4.99 8.66 9.32
CA THR A 536 -5.92 9.77 9.00
C THR A 536 -7.16 9.34 8.22
N HIS A 537 -7.16 8.13 7.67
CA HIS A 537 -8.28 7.52 6.94
C HIS A 537 -8.35 6.03 7.27
N ASP A 538 -9.52 5.44 7.17
CA ASP A 538 -9.78 4.01 7.34
C ASP A 538 -9.71 3.24 5.99
N ILE A 539 -10.11 1.97 5.97
CA ILE A 539 -10.09 1.14 4.75
C ILE A 539 -11.01 1.67 3.64
N ASP A 540 -12.17 2.24 3.98
CA ASP A 540 -13.15 2.82 3.05
C ASP A 540 -12.83 4.29 2.67
N GLN A 541 -11.65 4.77 3.09
CA GLN A 541 -11.12 6.13 2.88
C GLN A 541 -11.89 7.23 3.63
N ASP A 542 -12.55 6.85 4.71
CA ASP A 542 -13.28 7.73 5.60
C ASP A 542 -12.36 8.36 6.66
N SER A 543 -12.49 9.68 6.83
CA SER A 543 -11.59 10.52 7.61
C SER A 543 -11.60 10.20 9.11
N ARG A 544 -10.44 9.93 9.69
CA ARG A 544 -10.25 9.58 11.11
C ARG A 544 -9.80 10.81 11.93
N PRO A 545 -10.48 11.22 13.02
CA PRO A 545 -11.68 10.62 13.60
C PRO A 545 -12.97 11.24 13.03
N ARG A 546 -14.06 10.48 13.03
CA ARG A 546 -15.43 11.01 12.80
C ARG A 546 -16.18 11.30 14.09
N GLY A 547 -15.85 10.59 15.18
CA GLY A 547 -16.48 10.74 16.48
C GLY A 547 -15.69 11.62 17.47
N ASN A 548 -15.76 11.25 18.75
CA ASN A 548 -14.96 11.83 19.83
C ASN A 548 -13.54 11.24 19.89
N GLY A 549 -13.33 10.05 19.33
CA GLY A 549 -12.07 9.34 19.19
C GLY A 549 -11.99 8.67 17.82
N ALA A 550 -10.92 7.91 17.60
CA ALA A 550 -10.84 7.00 16.45
C ALA A 550 -11.42 5.64 16.84
N ASP A 551 -11.96 4.91 15.87
CA ASP A 551 -12.47 3.56 16.11
C ASP A 551 -11.35 2.51 16.09
N ILE A 552 -11.43 1.51 16.95
CA ILE A 552 -10.49 0.38 16.95
C ILE A 552 -10.78 -0.50 15.73
N GLY A 553 -9.73 -0.92 15.00
CA GLY A 553 -9.82 -1.71 13.77
C GLY A 553 -9.79 -0.88 12.49
N ALA A 554 -10.01 -1.56 11.37
CA ALA A 554 -9.78 -1.03 10.01
C ALA A 554 -10.84 -0.08 9.48
N ASP A 555 -12.02 -0.04 10.10
CA ASP A 555 -13.21 0.76 9.73
C ASP A 555 -13.43 1.88 10.76
N GLU A 556 -14.02 2.99 10.31
CA GLU A 556 -14.38 4.18 11.12
C GLU A 556 -15.86 4.53 10.91
N THR A 557 -16.66 4.48 11.98
CA THR A 557 -18.11 4.67 11.88
C THR A 557 -18.57 6.12 11.62
N PHE A 558 -19.78 6.23 11.06
CA PHE A 558 -20.47 7.48 10.67
C PHE A 558 -21.28 8.13 11.80
#